data_AF-A0A1H1ZA41-F1
#
_entry.id   AF-A0A1H1ZA41-F1
#
_cell.length_a   1.000
_cell.length_b   1.000
_cell.length_c   1.000
_cell.angle_alpha   90.00
_cell.angle_beta   90.00
_cell.angle_gamma   90.00
#
_symmetry.space_group_name_H-M   'P 1'
#
loop_
_entity.id
_entity.type
_entity.pdbx_description
1 polymer ?
#
loop_
_entity_poly.entity_id
_entity_poly.type
_entity_poly.pdbx_seq_one_letter_code
_entity_poly.pdbx_strand_id
1 'polypeptide(L)'
;MSKDKPQKHQKLEHKGREYTVQKIESGHWQITDDAGVVYGSIEMIARHGADEDPVYNGYEPGQEHLSHFGSDWIGITRTLLNEFEAAHPRTITHY
;
A
#
# COMPACT_ATOMS: atom_id res chain seq x y z
N MET A 1 19.69 2.10 7.07
CA MET A 1 18.46 2.32 6.29
C MET A 1 17.29 1.94 7.16
N SER A 2 16.20 2.71 7.13
CA SER A 2 15.18 2.74 8.19
C SER A 2 14.45 1.41 8.34
N LYS A 3 14.48 0.86 9.57
CA LYS A 3 13.73 -0.32 10.02
C LYS A 3 12.23 -0.02 10.20
N ASP A 4 11.69 0.83 9.35
CA ASP A 4 10.36 1.39 9.52
C ASP A 4 9.33 0.46 8.91
N LYS A 5 8.70 -0.35 9.77
CA LYS A 5 7.43 -1.01 9.44
C LYS A 5 6.31 0.04 9.40
N PRO A 6 5.24 -0.17 8.62
CA PRO A 6 4.13 0.77 8.63
C PRO A 6 3.57 0.89 10.05
N GLN A 7 3.36 2.13 10.51
CA GLN A 7 2.81 2.39 11.83
C GLN A 7 1.34 1.96 11.91
N LYS A 8 0.70 2.09 13.09
CA LYS A 8 -0.73 1.76 13.23
C LYS A 8 -1.61 2.59 12.29
N HIS A 9 -1.21 3.83 12.06
CA HIS A 9 -1.88 4.78 11.18
C HIS A 9 -0.81 5.71 10.63
N GLN A 10 -0.64 5.76 9.32
CA GLN A 10 0.42 6.53 8.68
C GLN A 10 -0.14 7.28 7.48
N LYS A 11 0.11 8.59 7.44
CA LYS A 11 -0.18 9.41 6.27
C LYS A 11 0.92 9.24 5.24
N LEU A 12 0.54 9.14 3.98
CA LEU A 12 1.44 9.03 2.84
C LEU A 12 1.01 10.02 1.77
N GLU A 13 1.89 10.93 1.39
CA GLU A 13 1.69 11.77 0.21
C GLU A 13 2.16 11.03 -1.04
N HIS A 14 1.34 11.03 -2.09
CA HIS A 14 1.69 10.52 -3.41
C HIS A 14 1.00 11.34 -4.50
N LYS A 15 1.78 11.84 -5.47
CA LYS A 15 1.30 12.69 -6.58
C LYS A 15 0.39 13.86 -6.14
N GLY A 16 0.73 14.52 -5.03
CA GLY A 16 -0.04 15.65 -4.52
C GLY A 16 -1.37 15.29 -3.85
N ARG A 17 -1.58 14.01 -3.50
CA ARG A 17 -2.75 13.53 -2.74
C ARG A 17 -2.29 12.84 -1.47
N GLU A 18 -3.07 12.96 -0.42
CA GLU A 18 -2.81 12.31 0.87
C GLU A 18 -3.60 11.00 0.96
N TYR A 19 -2.90 9.94 1.34
CA TYR A 19 -3.45 8.62 1.58
C TYR A 19 -3.18 8.20 3.02
N THR A 20 -4.01 7.30 3.52
CA THR A 20 -3.87 6.70 4.83
C THR A 20 -3.51 5.23 4.67
N VAL A 21 -2.39 4.84 5.29
CA VAL A 21 -2.02 3.44 5.49
C VAL A 21 -2.38 3.09 6.93
N GLN A 22 -3.45 2.32 7.10
CA GLN A 22 -4.01 1.98 8.41
C GLN A 22 -3.88 0.49 8.69
N LYS A 23 -3.38 0.16 9.87
CA LYS A 23 -3.31 -1.21 10.34
C LYS A 23 -4.71 -1.72 10.68
N ILE A 24 -5.16 -2.76 9.98
CA ILE A 24 -6.47 -3.39 10.19
C ILE A 24 -6.35 -4.62 11.09
N GLU A 25 -5.24 -5.35 11.00
CA GLU A 25 -4.92 -6.49 11.85
C GLU A 25 -3.39 -6.69 11.99
N SER A 26 -2.96 -7.71 12.72
CA SER A 26 -1.54 -7.90 13.00
C SER A 26 -0.76 -8.28 11.74
N GLY A 27 -0.03 -7.30 11.19
CA GLY A 27 0.81 -7.53 10.01
C GLY A 27 0.09 -7.19 8.72
N HIS A 28 -1.10 -6.58 8.77
CA HIS A 28 -1.87 -6.21 7.60
C HIS A 28 -2.34 -4.76 7.70
N TRP A 29 -2.15 -4.01 6.63
CA TRP A 29 -2.48 -2.60 6.52
C TRP A 29 -3.31 -2.37 5.25
N GLN A 30 -4.34 -1.55 5.36
CA GLN A 30 -5.16 -1.11 4.24
C GLN A 30 -4.75 0.30 3.82
N ILE A 31 -4.81 0.57 2.52
CA ILE A 31 -4.51 1.88 1.93
C ILE A 31 -5.82 2.53 1.50
N THR A 32 -6.14 3.68 2.07
CA THR A 32 -7.36 4.44 1.76
C THR A 32 -7.08 5.93 1.48
N ASP A 33 -8.01 6.61 0.82
CA ASP A 33 -8.06 8.08 0.81
C ASP A 33 -9.05 8.62 1.86
N ASP A 34 -9.25 9.94 1.87
CA ASP A 34 -10.17 10.65 2.76
C ASP A 34 -11.65 10.30 2.52
N ALA A 35 -12.00 9.90 1.30
CA ALA A 35 -13.33 9.42 0.93
C ALA A 35 -13.57 7.96 1.34
N GLY A 36 -12.55 7.26 1.84
CA GLY A 36 -12.62 5.86 2.23
C GLY A 36 -12.50 4.88 1.06
N VAL A 37 -12.06 5.35 -0.12
CA VAL A 37 -11.79 4.46 -1.25
C VAL A 37 -10.59 3.59 -0.93
N VAL A 38 -10.70 2.28 -1.14
CA VAL A 38 -9.62 1.31 -0.89
C VAL A 38 -8.78 1.15 -2.16
N TYR A 39 -7.49 1.47 -2.06
CA TYR A 39 -6.53 1.36 -3.16
C TYR A 39 -5.72 0.06 -3.13
N GLY A 40 -5.79 -0.67 -2.01
CA GLY A 40 -5.13 -1.96 -1.84
C GLY A 40 -4.81 -2.23 -0.37
N SER A 41 -4.03 -3.27 -0.14
CA SER A 41 -3.50 -3.59 1.19
C SER A 41 -2.06 -4.08 1.13
N ILE A 42 -1.39 -4.07 2.28
CA ILE A 42 -0.02 -4.55 2.47
C ILE A 42 -0.04 -5.55 3.61
N GLU A 43 0.53 -6.72 3.40
CA GLU A 43 0.73 -7.73 4.42
C GLU A 43 2.22 -8.01 4.64
N MET A 44 2.62 -8.20 5.88
CA MET A 44 3.94 -8.74 6.22
C MET A 44 3.90 -10.26 6.12
N ILE A 45 4.45 -10.79 5.03
CA ILE A 45 4.49 -12.24 4.77
C ILE A 45 5.67 -12.95 5.43
N ALA A 46 6.75 -12.21 5.74
CA ALA A 46 7.86 -12.73 6.53
C ALA A 46 8.43 -11.65 7.46
N ARG A 47 8.71 -12.01 8.71
CA ARG A 47 9.35 -11.10 9.68
C ARG A 47 10.85 -10.94 9.45
N HIS A 48 11.47 -11.96 8.87
CA HIS A 48 12.91 -12.04 8.63
C HIS A 48 13.14 -12.62 7.23
N GLY A 49 13.46 -11.76 6.27
CA GLY A 49 13.85 -12.10 4.91
C GLY A 49 15.35 -12.37 4.78
N ALA A 50 15.87 -12.26 3.54
CA ALA A 50 17.26 -12.59 3.20
C ALA A 50 18.31 -11.77 3.98
N ASP A 51 17.94 -10.55 4.43
CA ASP A 51 18.80 -9.63 5.19
C ASP A 51 18.25 -9.34 6.60
N GLU A 52 17.47 -10.26 7.18
CA GLU A 52 16.68 -10.07 8.42
C GLU A 52 15.60 -8.97 8.34
N ASP A 53 15.46 -8.31 7.20
CA ASP A 53 14.42 -7.32 6.95
C ASP A 53 13.05 -7.97 6.76
N PRO A 54 11.97 -7.33 7.23
CA PRO A 54 10.62 -7.81 6.96
C PRO A 54 10.33 -7.81 5.46
N VAL A 55 9.62 -8.84 5.00
CA VAL A 55 9.12 -8.93 3.63
C VAL A 55 7.63 -8.65 3.65
N TYR A 56 7.24 -7.72 2.80
CA TYR A 56 5.86 -7.33 2.60
C TYR A 56 5.38 -7.82 1.25
N ASN A 57 4.07 -8.03 1.14
CA ASN A 57 3.35 -8.18 -0.09
C ASN A 57 2.26 -7.11 -0.20
N GLY A 58 2.10 -6.53 -1.38
CA GLY A 58 0.96 -5.70 -1.74
C GLY A 58 -0.14 -6.53 -2.38
N TYR A 59 -1.39 -6.17 -2.11
CA TYR A 59 -2.57 -6.73 -2.75
C TYR A 59 -3.38 -5.59 -3.39
N GLU A 60 -3.77 -5.79 -4.64
CA GLU A 60 -4.77 -4.94 -5.29
C GLU A 60 -6.14 -5.13 -4.63
N PRO A 61 -7.08 -4.17 -4.75
CA PRO A 61 -8.40 -4.29 -4.13
C PRO A 61 -9.13 -5.56 -4.56
N GLY A 62 -9.47 -6.40 -3.57
CA GLY A 62 -10.19 -7.66 -3.78
C GLY A 62 -9.35 -8.81 -4.34
N GLN A 63 -8.03 -8.63 -4.50
CA GLN A 63 -7.11 -9.72 -4.88
C GLN A 63 -6.53 -10.39 -3.64
N GLU A 64 -6.41 -11.72 -3.69
CA GLU A 64 -5.78 -12.55 -2.64
C GLU A 64 -4.42 -13.11 -3.08
N HIS A 65 -4.02 -12.89 -4.33
CA HIS A 65 -2.76 -13.39 -4.88
C HIS A 65 -1.63 -12.39 -4.64
N LEU A 66 -0.42 -12.91 -4.41
CA LEU A 66 0.79 -12.10 -4.31
C LEU A 66 1.00 -11.31 -5.61
N SER A 67 1.06 -9.99 -5.53
CA SER A 67 1.30 -9.12 -6.71
C SER A 67 2.63 -8.37 -6.62
N HIS A 68 2.94 -7.76 -5.46
CA HIS A 68 4.13 -6.92 -5.30
C HIS A 68 4.85 -7.22 -3.99
N PHE A 69 6.02 -7.87 -4.03
CA PHE A 69 6.74 -8.29 -2.83
C PHE A 69 8.12 -7.63 -2.69
N GLY A 70 8.52 -7.39 -1.45
CA GLY A 70 9.82 -6.79 -1.12
C GLY A 70 9.89 -6.24 0.30
N SER A 71 11.05 -5.71 0.69
CA SER A 71 11.25 -5.09 2.00
C SER A 71 10.82 -3.61 2.05
N ASP A 72 10.70 -2.95 0.89
CA ASP A 72 10.23 -1.56 0.79
C ASP A 72 8.71 -1.49 0.66
N TRP A 73 8.02 -1.46 1.80
CA TRP A 73 6.57 -1.33 1.83
C TRP A 73 6.07 0.02 1.27
N ILE A 74 6.86 1.10 1.32
CA ILE A 74 6.46 2.40 0.76
C ILE A 74 6.45 2.31 -0.77
N GLY A 75 7.49 1.70 -1.35
CA GLY A 75 7.55 1.40 -2.78
C GLY A 75 6.34 0.58 -3.23
N ILE A 76 6.05 -0.51 -2.52
CA ILE A 76 4.87 -1.37 -2.78
C ILE A 76 3.57 -0.55 -2.72
N THR A 77 3.39 0.29 -1.70
CA THR A 77 2.21 1.16 -1.55
C THR A 77 2.03 2.05 -2.78
N ARG A 78 3.11 2.71 -3.22
CA ARG A 78 3.07 3.62 -4.36
C ARG A 78 2.77 2.90 -5.67
N THR A 79 3.24 1.66 -5.83
CA THR A 79 2.90 0.80 -6.97
C THR A 79 1.40 0.52 -7.00
N LEU A 80 0.82 0.06 -5.89
CA LEU A 80 -0.62 -0.20 -5.78
C LEU A 80 -1.46 1.05 -6.09
N LEU A 81 -1.05 2.22 -5.57
CA LEU A 81 -1.71 3.49 -5.90
C LEU A 81 -1.68 3.78 -7.40
N ASN A 82 -0.54 3.58 -8.06
CA ASN A 82 -0.41 3.81 -9.50
C ASN A 82 -1.26 2.84 -10.33
N GLU A 83 -1.29 1.57 -9.97
CA GLU A 83 -2.06 0.54 -10.67
C GLU A 83 -3.56 0.78 -10.53
N PHE A 84 -4.02 1.11 -9.32
CA PHE A 84 -5.41 1.47 -9.10
C PHE A 84 -5.82 2.68 -9.94
N GLU A 85 -4.99 3.74 -9.98
CA GLU A 85 -5.25 4.92 -10.81
C GLU A 85 -5.23 4.62 -12.32
N ALA A 86 -4.38 3.70 -12.77
CA ALA A 86 -4.32 3.28 -14.16
C ALA A 86 -5.55 2.45 -14.56
N ALA A 87 -6.06 1.60 -13.66
CA ALA A 87 -7.27 0.80 -13.86
C ALA A 87 -8.57 1.62 -13.72
N HIS A 88 -8.53 2.69 -12.91
CA HIS A 88 -9.65 3.61 -12.69
C HIS A 88 -9.27 5.02 -13.14
N PRO A 89 -9.03 5.22 -14.45
CA PRO A 89 -8.71 6.54 -14.96
C PRO A 89 -9.88 7.45 -14.63
N ARG A 90 -9.60 8.50 -13.86
CA ARG A 90 -10.62 9.51 -13.56
C ARG A 90 -11.08 10.08 -14.90
N THR A 91 -12.38 9.98 -15.18
CA THR A 91 -12.98 10.66 -16.31
C THR A 91 -12.73 12.15 -16.11
N ILE A 92 -11.79 12.72 -16.86
CA ILE A 92 -11.58 14.17 -16.87
C ILE A 92 -12.77 14.74 -17.65
N THR A 93 -13.85 15.06 -16.94
CA THR A 93 -14.92 15.85 -17.53
C THR A 93 -14.40 17.27 -17.65
N HIS A 94 -13.84 17.60 -18.82
CA HIS A 94 -13.68 18.99 -19.24
C HIS A 94 -15.09 19.57 -19.39
N TYR A 95 -15.52 20.37 -18.40
CA TYR A 95 -16.64 21.30 -18.57
C TYR A 95 -16.15 22.59 -19.22
#